data_AF-A0A2G6QRU9-F1
#
_entry.id   AF-A0A2G6QRU9-F1
#
_cell.length_a   1.000
_cell.length_b   1.000
_cell.length_c   1.000
_cell.angle_alpha   90.00
_cell.angle_beta   90.00
_cell.angle_gamma   90.00
#
_symmetry.space_group_name_H-M   'P 1'
#
loop_
_entity.id
_entity.type
_entity.pdbx_description
1 polymer ?
#
loop_
_entity_poly.entity_id
_entity_poly.type
_entity_poly.pdbx_seq_one_letter_code
_entity_poly.pdbx_strand_id
1 'polypeptide(L)'
;MQLPSHESLRKLPQTQQPSYENQAELDQVVKTLANLPPLVFAGECDDLRAKIADVAAGRAFMLQGGDCAETFNSVKADNIKAKLLVQLSMAVVMTYAAQVPVVKVGRIAGQYAKPRSKEEEVRGDKSLPVYRGDAVNGFGFTAEDRRHDPNRLLATYNASSATLNLVRAFVKGGFADLRGVHTWNANFVRNTQVASKYEKLAAEIDRALAFMVACGVGVEALGTVDFYSSHEALLLEYERALTRIDS
;
A
#
# COMPACT_ATOMS: atom_id res chain seq x y z
N MET A 1 -2.07 4.98 -28.08
CA MET A 1 -0.93 4.42 -27.33
C MET A 1 -1.15 2.91 -27.23
N GLN A 2 -0.18 2.07 -27.61
CA GLN A 2 -0.31 0.61 -27.50
C GLN A 2 0.46 0.13 -26.27
N LEU A 3 -0.21 -0.58 -25.36
CA LEU A 3 0.45 -1.18 -24.20
C LEU A 3 1.33 -2.35 -24.65
N PRO A 4 2.54 -2.55 -24.09
CA PRO A 4 3.41 -3.67 -24.45
C PRO A 4 2.68 -5.00 -24.19
N SER A 5 2.79 -6.02 -25.05
CA SER A 5 2.20 -7.33 -24.76
C SER A 5 2.99 -8.08 -23.68
N HIS A 6 2.38 -9.06 -23.00
CA HIS A 6 3.11 -9.97 -22.09
C HIS A 6 4.30 -10.62 -22.82
N GLU A 7 4.09 -11.06 -24.06
CA GLU A 7 5.16 -11.63 -24.89
C GLU A 7 6.32 -10.64 -25.10
N SER A 8 6.02 -9.36 -25.37
CA SER A 8 7.06 -8.34 -25.54
C SER A 8 7.82 -8.06 -24.24
N LEU A 9 7.14 -8.09 -23.08
CA LEU A 9 7.77 -7.92 -21.76
C LEU A 9 8.68 -9.10 -21.43
N ARG A 10 8.23 -10.34 -21.68
CA ARG A 10 9.01 -11.58 -21.46
C ARG A 10 10.30 -11.62 -22.31
N LYS A 11 10.36 -10.88 -23.43
CA LYS A 11 11.56 -10.76 -24.28
C LYS A 11 12.58 -9.74 -23.76
N LEU A 12 12.20 -8.87 -22.81
CA LEU A 12 13.11 -7.92 -22.20
C LEU A 12 13.95 -8.60 -21.11
N PRO A 13 15.18 -8.12 -20.83
CA PRO A 13 15.95 -8.57 -19.68
C PRO A 13 15.17 -8.33 -18.39
N GLN A 14 14.88 -9.41 -17.67
CA GLN A 14 14.12 -9.36 -16.43
C GLN A 14 14.88 -10.10 -15.32
N THR A 15 14.84 -9.54 -14.12
CA THR A 15 15.40 -10.15 -12.92
C THR A 15 14.28 -10.40 -11.92
N GLN A 16 14.52 -11.32 -10.98
CA GLN A 16 13.63 -11.58 -9.83
C GLN A 16 12.23 -12.13 -10.18
N GLN A 17 11.95 -12.42 -11.46
CA GLN A 17 10.67 -13.01 -11.86
C GLN A 17 10.54 -14.45 -11.34
N PRO A 18 9.33 -14.90 -10.95
CA PRO A 18 9.11 -16.28 -10.58
C PRO A 18 9.26 -17.23 -11.77
N SER A 19 9.87 -18.38 -11.53
CA SER A 19 9.84 -19.54 -12.43
C SER A 19 8.58 -20.38 -12.18
N TYR A 20 7.58 -20.28 -13.06
CA TYR A 20 6.36 -21.09 -12.99
C TYR A 20 6.54 -22.40 -13.79
N GLU A 21 6.16 -23.53 -13.21
CA GLU A 21 6.34 -24.85 -13.84
C GLU A 21 5.37 -25.08 -15.00
N ASN A 22 4.15 -24.53 -14.91
CA ASN A 22 3.09 -24.69 -15.91
C ASN A 22 2.73 -23.35 -16.55
N GLN A 23 3.20 -23.14 -17.78
CA GLN A 23 2.95 -21.91 -18.52
C GLN A 23 1.47 -21.73 -18.89
N ALA A 24 0.75 -22.81 -19.19
CA ALA A 24 -0.67 -22.73 -19.54
C ALA A 24 -1.53 -22.29 -18.35
N GLU A 25 -1.15 -22.71 -17.14
CA GLU A 25 -1.80 -22.27 -15.90
C GLU A 25 -1.56 -20.78 -15.64
N LEU A 26 -0.31 -20.31 -15.80
CA LEU A 26 0.02 -18.88 -15.70
C LEU A 26 -0.78 -18.05 -16.71
N ASP A 27 -0.82 -18.47 -17.97
CA ASP A 27 -1.53 -17.73 -19.02
C ASP A 27 -3.05 -17.65 -18.74
N GLN A 28 -3.64 -18.71 -18.17
CA GLN A 28 -5.05 -18.72 -17.75
C GLN A 28 -5.30 -17.76 -16.58
N VAL A 29 -4.40 -17.71 -15.59
CA VAL A 29 -4.47 -16.76 -14.47
C VAL A 29 -4.36 -15.32 -14.97
N VAL A 30 -3.38 -15.03 -15.82
CA VAL A 30 -3.15 -13.71 -16.42
C VAL A 30 -4.37 -13.24 -17.21
N LYS A 31 -4.94 -14.12 -18.04
CA LYS A 31 -6.18 -13.85 -18.78
C LYS A 31 -7.35 -13.55 -17.85
N THR A 32 -7.44 -14.25 -16.72
CA THR A 32 -8.49 -14.00 -15.72
C THR A 32 -8.31 -12.62 -15.11
N LEU A 33 -7.11 -12.28 -14.62
CA LEU A 33 -6.79 -10.96 -14.04
C LEU A 33 -7.07 -9.80 -14.99
N ALA A 34 -6.76 -9.96 -16.28
CA ALA A 34 -7.00 -8.93 -17.29
C ALA A 34 -8.48 -8.55 -17.44
N ASN A 35 -9.38 -9.51 -17.19
CA ASN A 35 -10.83 -9.31 -17.27
C ASN A 35 -11.47 -8.86 -15.95
N LEU A 36 -10.73 -8.81 -14.84
CA LEU A 36 -11.23 -8.28 -13.58
C LEU A 36 -11.24 -6.75 -13.59
N PRO A 37 -12.10 -6.10 -12.77
CA PRO A 37 -12.08 -4.65 -12.60
C PRO A 37 -10.70 -4.12 -12.17
N PRO A 38 -10.35 -2.87 -12.53
CA PRO A 38 -9.13 -2.24 -12.02
C PRO A 38 -9.26 -1.95 -10.52
N LEU A 39 -8.13 -1.95 -9.81
CA LEU A 39 -8.07 -1.62 -8.37
C LEU A 39 -8.20 -0.11 -8.09
N VAL A 40 -7.80 0.71 -9.07
CA VAL A 40 -7.83 2.18 -9.01
C VAL A 40 -8.32 2.75 -10.35
N PHE A 41 -8.89 3.94 -10.32
CA PHE A 41 -9.26 4.69 -11.54
C PHE A 41 -8.08 5.53 -12.05
N ALA A 42 -8.03 5.75 -13.36
CA ALA A 42 -6.99 6.57 -13.99
C ALA A 42 -6.96 8.00 -13.44
N GLY A 43 -8.14 8.61 -13.23
CA GLY A 43 -8.24 9.94 -12.61
C GLY A 43 -7.65 10.03 -11.19
N GLU A 44 -7.63 8.93 -10.42
CA GLU A 44 -6.96 8.91 -9.10
C GLU A 44 -5.43 8.93 -9.25
N CYS A 45 -4.91 8.34 -10.33
CA CYS A 45 -3.48 8.37 -10.65
C CYS A 45 -3.05 9.76 -11.14
N ASP A 46 -3.88 10.44 -11.93
CA ASP A 46 -3.62 11.81 -12.38
C ASP A 46 -3.65 12.81 -11.22
N ASP A 47 -4.61 12.65 -10.31
CA ASP A 47 -4.68 13.44 -9.07
C ASP A 47 -3.44 13.22 -8.19
N LEU A 48 -3.00 11.96 -7.99
CA LEU A 48 -1.74 11.67 -7.29
C LEU A 48 -0.53 12.30 -8.01
N ARG A 49 -0.47 12.22 -9.34
CA ARG A 49 0.61 12.80 -10.14
C ARG A 49 0.71 14.32 -9.95
N ALA A 50 -0.43 15.03 -9.94
CA ALA A 50 -0.47 16.46 -9.68
C ALA A 50 0.06 16.79 -8.27
N LYS A 51 -0.37 16.02 -7.25
CA LYS A 51 0.10 16.16 -5.86
C LYS A 51 1.60 15.86 -5.71
N ILE A 52 2.14 14.87 -6.42
CA ILE A 52 3.59 14.62 -6.47
C ILE A 52 4.34 15.78 -7.13
N ALA A 53 3.76 16.44 -8.14
CA ALA A 53 4.35 17.63 -8.75
C ALA A 53 4.43 18.81 -7.76
N ASP A 54 3.44 18.96 -6.87
CA ASP A 54 3.51 19.93 -5.76
C ASP A 54 4.63 19.61 -4.77
N VAL A 55 4.84 18.32 -4.46
CA VAL A 55 5.96 17.88 -3.62
C VAL A 55 7.29 18.21 -4.27
N ALA A 56 7.45 17.90 -5.57
CA ALA A 56 8.66 18.21 -6.32
C ALA A 56 8.94 19.72 -6.40
N ALA A 57 7.91 20.55 -6.36
CA ALA A 57 8.02 22.01 -6.35
C ALA A 57 8.12 22.61 -4.93
N GLY A 58 8.24 21.80 -3.88
CA GLY A 58 8.36 22.26 -2.49
C GLY A 58 7.08 22.84 -1.88
N ARG A 59 5.92 22.62 -2.50
CA ARG A 59 4.60 23.08 -2.02
C ARG A 59 3.87 22.06 -1.15
N ALA A 60 4.38 20.83 -1.07
CA ALA A 60 3.82 19.74 -0.29
C ALA A 60 4.94 18.80 0.19
N PHE A 61 4.60 17.89 1.09
CA PHE A 61 5.49 16.81 1.55
C PHE A 61 4.87 15.45 1.23
N MET A 62 5.67 14.44 0.90
CA MET A 62 5.18 13.08 0.65
C MET A 62 5.48 12.17 1.82
N LEU A 63 4.45 11.55 2.39
CA LEU A 63 4.56 10.48 3.35
C LEU A 63 4.20 9.16 2.67
N GLN A 64 5.22 8.32 2.45
CA GLN A 64 5.03 6.95 1.99
C GLN A 64 5.45 5.96 3.07
N GLY A 65 4.57 5.02 3.44
CA GLY A 65 4.85 4.07 4.51
C GLY A 65 3.92 2.86 4.48
N GLY A 66 4.25 1.81 5.23
CA GLY A 66 3.45 0.59 5.30
C GLY A 66 4.34 -0.64 5.45
N ASP A 67 3.81 -1.81 5.11
CA ASP A 67 4.54 -3.06 5.31
C ASP A 67 5.75 -3.18 4.38
N CYS A 68 6.75 -3.92 4.84
CA CYS A 68 7.83 -4.37 3.97
C CYS A 68 7.28 -5.34 2.92
N ALA A 69 6.53 -6.35 3.38
CA ALA A 69 5.74 -7.27 2.55
C ALA A 69 4.44 -7.61 3.27
N GLU A 70 3.31 -7.40 2.60
CA GLU A 70 2.00 -7.84 3.05
C GLU A 70 1.89 -9.37 2.97
N THR A 71 1.07 -9.97 3.84
CA THR A 71 0.74 -11.39 3.80
C THR A 71 -0.77 -11.58 3.72
N PHE A 72 -1.24 -12.63 3.04
CA PHE A 72 -2.67 -12.91 2.92
C PHE A 72 -3.32 -13.13 4.30
N ASN A 73 -2.59 -13.76 5.23
CA ASN A 73 -3.04 -13.97 6.61
C ASN A 73 -3.20 -12.66 7.41
N SER A 74 -2.57 -11.58 6.97
CA SER A 74 -2.64 -10.27 7.62
C SER A 74 -3.79 -9.40 7.10
N VAL A 75 -4.53 -9.83 6.07
CA VAL A 75 -5.69 -9.13 5.51
C VAL A 75 -6.87 -9.27 6.48
N LYS A 76 -6.83 -8.45 7.53
CA LYS A 76 -7.82 -8.37 8.60
C LYS A 76 -8.17 -6.91 8.85
N ALA A 77 -9.43 -6.63 9.15
CA ALA A 77 -9.91 -5.27 9.33
C ALA A 77 -9.11 -4.48 10.38
N ASP A 78 -8.81 -5.10 11.53
CA ASP A 78 -8.04 -4.47 12.60
C ASP A 78 -6.60 -4.13 12.17
N ASN A 79 -5.96 -5.01 11.38
CA ASN A 79 -4.62 -4.75 10.87
C ASN A 79 -4.61 -3.58 9.89
N ILE A 80 -5.58 -3.55 8.96
CA ILE A 80 -5.71 -2.47 7.97
C ILE A 80 -5.97 -1.14 8.70
N LYS A 81 -6.91 -1.16 9.64
CA LYS A 81 -7.23 -0.01 10.50
C LYS A 81 -6.01 0.50 11.25
N ALA A 82 -5.25 -0.38 11.90
CA ALA A 82 -4.06 -0.02 12.65
C ALA A 82 -2.99 0.63 11.76
N LYS A 83 -2.76 0.09 10.55
CA LYS A 83 -1.81 0.67 9.58
C LYS A 83 -2.22 2.08 9.15
N LEU A 84 -3.51 2.27 8.84
CA LEU A 84 -4.04 3.58 8.47
C LEU A 84 -3.90 4.58 9.61
N LEU A 85 -4.23 4.18 10.85
CA LEU A 85 -4.08 5.06 12.02
C LEU A 85 -2.66 5.58 12.18
N VAL A 86 -1.66 4.69 12.08
CA VAL A 86 -0.26 5.11 12.19
C VAL A 86 0.10 6.13 11.11
N GLN A 87 -0.29 5.88 9.85
CA GLN A 87 0.03 6.80 8.76
C GLN A 87 -0.71 8.13 8.87
N LEU A 88 -1.99 8.12 9.26
CA LEU A 88 -2.77 9.34 9.45
C LEU A 88 -2.24 10.16 10.62
N SER A 89 -1.86 9.52 11.74
CA SER A 89 -1.19 10.20 12.86
C SER A 89 0.11 10.87 12.43
N MET A 90 0.96 10.16 11.67
CA MET A 90 2.19 10.74 11.12
C MET A 90 1.90 11.92 10.19
N ALA A 91 0.91 11.78 9.30
CA ALA A 91 0.55 12.82 8.34
C ALA A 91 0.10 14.11 9.02
N VAL A 92 -0.71 14.01 10.10
CA VAL A 92 -1.18 15.18 10.84
C VAL A 92 -0.03 15.90 11.53
N VAL A 93 0.84 15.14 12.20
CA VAL A 93 2.06 15.69 12.84
C VAL A 93 2.94 16.39 11.81
N MET A 94 3.19 15.77 10.65
CA MET A 94 4.00 16.35 9.59
C MET A 94 3.34 17.59 8.95
N THR A 95 2.02 17.57 8.75
CA THR A 95 1.28 18.73 8.21
C THR A 95 1.42 19.93 9.14
N TYR A 96 1.27 19.71 10.44
CA TYR A 96 1.47 20.76 11.44
C TYR A 96 2.92 21.25 11.51
N ALA A 97 3.90 20.35 11.52
CA ALA A 97 5.30 20.75 11.64
C ALA A 97 5.83 21.45 10.37
N ALA A 98 5.44 20.96 9.19
CA ALA A 98 5.94 21.46 7.91
C ALA A 98 5.12 22.63 7.35
N GLN A 99 3.91 22.87 7.86
CA GLN A 99 3.00 23.93 7.40
C GLN A 99 2.69 23.85 5.90
N VAL A 100 2.72 22.64 5.33
CA VAL A 100 2.38 22.34 3.94
C VAL A 100 1.52 21.06 3.89
N PRO A 101 0.72 20.87 2.82
CA PRO A 101 -0.01 19.62 2.63
C PRO A 101 0.89 18.39 2.63
N VAL A 102 0.42 17.30 3.25
CA VAL A 102 1.10 15.99 3.21
C VAL A 102 0.34 15.03 2.29
N VAL A 103 0.99 14.55 1.22
CA VAL A 103 0.49 13.51 0.32
C VAL A 103 0.71 12.15 0.96
N LYS A 104 -0.37 11.38 1.17
CA LYS A 104 -0.37 10.13 1.95
C LYS A 104 -0.42 8.91 1.03
N VAL A 105 0.65 8.12 1.00
CA VAL A 105 0.78 6.96 0.11
C VAL A 105 1.12 5.71 0.92
N GLY A 106 0.20 4.75 0.97
CA GLY A 106 0.40 3.48 1.65
C GLY A 106 1.18 2.48 0.79
N ARG A 107 2.15 1.78 1.39
CA ARG A 107 2.61 0.46 0.95
C ARG A 107 1.59 -0.58 1.42
N ILE A 108 0.49 -0.68 0.69
CA ILE A 108 -0.72 -1.42 1.10
C ILE A 108 -1.52 -1.82 -0.14
N ALA A 109 -2.22 -2.95 -0.06
CA ALA A 109 -3.06 -3.49 -1.12
C ALA A 109 -2.29 -3.76 -2.43
N GLY A 110 -1.11 -4.36 -2.31
CA GLY A 110 -0.32 -4.77 -3.49
C GLY A 110 1.10 -5.22 -3.16
N GLN A 111 1.60 -4.98 -1.95
CA GLN A 111 2.99 -5.21 -1.55
C GLN A 111 3.24 -6.68 -1.16
N TYR A 112 2.83 -7.63 -2.00
CA TYR A 112 2.88 -9.07 -1.73
C TYR A 112 4.08 -9.80 -2.36
N ALA A 113 4.96 -9.06 -3.05
CA ALA A 113 6.17 -9.60 -3.67
C ALA A 113 7.41 -8.93 -3.07
N LYS A 114 8.54 -9.65 -3.07
CA LYS A 114 9.83 -9.12 -2.63
C LYS A 114 10.99 -9.70 -3.46
N PRO A 115 11.96 -8.87 -3.85
CA PRO A 115 13.19 -9.36 -4.48
C PRO A 115 14.05 -10.08 -3.43
N ARG A 116 14.90 -11.00 -3.89
CA ARG A 116 15.80 -11.79 -3.05
C ARG A 116 17.20 -11.83 -3.65
N SER A 117 18.21 -11.65 -2.80
CA SER A 117 19.62 -11.71 -3.18
C SER A 117 20.11 -13.13 -3.49
N LYS A 118 19.36 -14.15 -3.07
CA LYS A 118 19.64 -15.57 -3.32
C LYS A 118 18.37 -16.24 -3.82
N GLU A 119 18.51 -17.15 -4.77
CA GLU A 119 17.40 -17.93 -5.34
C GLU A 119 16.90 -19.03 -4.39
N GLU A 120 17.79 -19.57 -3.56
CA GLU A 120 17.50 -20.67 -2.65
C GLU A 120 17.74 -20.32 -1.19
N GLU A 121 17.00 -20.99 -0.32
CA GLU A 121 17.18 -21.00 1.12
C GLU A 121 17.57 -22.42 1.55
N VAL A 122 18.73 -22.54 2.21
CA VAL A 122 19.23 -23.82 2.73
C VAL A 122 18.96 -23.88 4.23
N ARG A 123 18.32 -24.96 4.69
CA ARG A 123 18.19 -25.28 6.12
C ARG A 123 18.54 -26.76 6.33
N GLY A 124 19.65 -27.01 7.02
CA GLY A 124 20.16 -28.37 7.19
C GLY A 124 20.58 -28.98 5.85
N ASP A 125 20.02 -30.13 5.52
CA ASP A 125 20.25 -30.90 4.30
C ASP A 125 19.33 -30.52 3.13
N LYS A 126 18.36 -29.64 3.35
CA LYS A 126 17.38 -29.23 2.32
C LYS A 126 17.72 -27.85 1.76
N SER A 127 17.77 -27.74 0.43
CA SER A 127 17.74 -26.48 -0.32
C SER A 127 16.38 -26.35 -1.01
N LEU A 128 15.68 -25.23 -0.81
CA LEU A 128 14.39 -24.94 -1.42
C LEU A 128 14.39 -23.53 -2.02
N PRO A 129 13.52 -23.24 -3.00
CA PRO A 129 13.33 -21.88 -3.48
C PRO A 129 13.05 -20.94 -2.31
N VAL A 130 13.63 -19.76 -2.40
CA VAL A 130 13.51 -18.74 -1.38
C VAL A 130 12.06 -18.21 -1.33
N TYR A 131 11.55 -17.86 -0.14
CA TYR A 131 10.27 -17.17 -0.05
C TYR A 131 10.35 -15.78 -0.74
N ARG A 132 9.52 -15.54 -1.75
CA ARG A 132 9.49 -14.33 -2.59
C ARG A 132 8.28 -13.43 -2.33
N GLY A 133 7.55 -13.67 -1.25
CA GLY A 133 6.31 -12.97 -0.92
C GLY A 133 5.09 -13.82 -1.29
N ASP A 134 3.96 -13.54 -0.63
CA ASP A 134 2.74 -14.35 -0.75
C ASP A 134 2.17 -14.37 -2.17
N ALA A 135 2.48 -13.37 -3.00
CA ALA A 135 2.12 -13.35 -4.42
C ALA A 135 2.84 -14.40 -5.27
N VAL A 136 3.95 -14.96 -4.76
CA VAL A 136 4.80 -15.91 -5.49
C VAL A 136 4.71 -17.30 -4.88
N ASN A 137 5.00 -17.42 -3.58
CA ASN A 137 5.03 -18.71 -2.87
C ASN A 137 4.71 -18.53 -1.38
N GLY A 138 4.60 -19.63 -0.65
CA GLY A 138 4.29 -19.68 0.77
C GLY A 138 5.51 -19.49 1.67
N PHE A 139 5.26 -19.02 2.89
CA PHE A 139 6.30 -18.78 3.89
C PHE A 139 6.93 -20.08 4.44
N GLY A 140 6.14 -21.16 4.52
CA GLY A 140 6.56 -22.45 5.05
C GLY A 140 7.79 -23.01 4.32
N PHE A 141 8.63 -23.77 5.03
CA PHE A 141 9.86 -24.35 4.47
C PHE A 141 9.59 -25.79 4.01
N THR A 142 8.69 -25.93 3.04
CA THR A 142 8.33 -27.20 2.39
C THR A 142 8.40 -27.03 0.87
N ALA A 143 8.59 -28.12 0.13
CA ALA A 143 8.62 -28.06 -1.34
C ALA A 143 7.30 -27.52 -1.92
N GLU A 144 6.17 -27.94 -1.34
CA GLU A 144 4.83 -27.46 -1.68
C GLU A 144 4.69 -25.95 -1.45
N ASP A 145 5.06 -25.47 -0.26
CA ASP A 145 4.96 -24.04 0.06
C ASP A 145 5.88 -23.20 -0.83
N ARG A 146 7.08 -23.69 -1.16
CA ARG A 146 8.08 -22.91 -1.90
C ARG A 146 7.90 -22.92 -3.42
N ARG A 147 7.03 -23.78 -3.95
CA ARG A 147 6.65 -23.77 -5.37
C ARG A 147 6.08 -22.40 -5.75
N HIS A 148 6.52 -21.85 -6.88
CA HIS A 148 5.94 -20.64 -7.43
C HIS A 148 4.58 -20.97 -8.05
N ASP A 149 3.52 -20.49 -7.42
CA ASP A 149 2.14 -20.82 -7.79
C ASP A 149 1.48 -19.62 -8.47
N PRO A 150 1.10 -19.71 -9.76
CA PRO A 150 0.48 -18.59 -10.47
C PRO A 150 -0.86 -18.17 -9.85
N ASN A 151 -1.61 -19.07 -9.20
CA ASN A 151 -2.90 -18.73 -8.58
C ASN A 151 -2.76 -17.70 -7.45
N ARG A 152 -1.56 -17.56 -6.88
CA ARG A 152 -1.26 -16.52 -5.89
C ARG A 152 -1.37 -15.11 -6.46
N LEU A 153 -1.30 -14.91 -7.78
CA LEU A 153 -1.58 -13.63 -8.42
C LEU A 153 -3.06 -13.25 -8.30
N LEU A 154 -3.98 -14.22 -8.45
CA LEU A 154 -5.43 -14.01 -8.20
C LEU A 154 -5.69 -13.74 -6.72
N ALA A 155 -5.06 -14.50 -5.83
CA ALA A 155 -5.16 -14.26 -4.39
C ALA A 155 -4.67 -12.85 -4.02
N THR A 156 -3.59 -12.39 -4.64
CA THR A 156 -3.05 -11.03 -4.50
C THR A 156 -4.06 -9.97 -4.94
N TYR A 157 -4.71 -10.15 -6.10
CA TYR A 157 -5.78 -9.25 -6.54
C TYR A 157 -6.94 -9.19 -5.53
N ASN A 158 -7.43 -10.35 -5.07
CA ASN A 158 -8.55 -10.42 -4.13
C ASN A 158 -8.22 -9.76 -2.78
N ALA A 159 -7.03 -10.05 -2.25
CA ALA A 159 -6.51 -9.43 -1.03
C ALA A 159 -6.37 -7.91 -1.17
N SER A 160 -5.87 -7.44 -2.31
CA SER A 160 -5.69 -6.02 -2.61
C SER A 160 -7.03 -5.30 -2.76
N SER A 161 -7.98 -5.89 -3.48
CA SER A 161 -9.32 -5.35 -3.65
C SER A 161 -10.07 -5.23 -2.31
N ALA A 162 -10.05 -6.28 -1.48
CA ALA A 162 -10.66 -6.25 -0.16
C ALA A 162 -10.02 -5.19 0.75
N THR A 163 -8.69 -5.07 0.69
CA THR A 163 -7.95 -4.07 1.47
C THR A 163 -8.28 -2.66 1.01
N LEU A 164 -8.23 -2.37 -0.30
CA LEU A 164 -8.56 -1.06 -0.85
C LEU A 164 -10.00 -0.65 -0.55
N ASN A 165 -10.95 -1.58 -0.68
CA ASN A 165 -12.35 -1.31 -0.34
C ASN A 165 -12.48 -0.82 1.11
N LEU A 166 -11.82 -1.50 2.05
CA LEU A 166 -11.86 -1.11 3.46
C LEU A 166 -11.09 0.19 3.73
N VAL A 167 -9.93 0.40 3.08
CA VAL A 167 -9.18 1.66 3.15
C VAL A 167 -10.07 2.83 2.70
N ARG A 168 -10.74 2.70 1.56
CA ARG A 168 -11.67 3.71 1.03
C ARG A 168 -12.82 4.00 2.00
N ALA A 169 -13.38 2.95 2.61
CA ALA A 169 -14.43 3.11 3.62
C ALA A 169 -13.94 3.87 4.86
N PHE A 170 -12.71 3.62 5.33
CA PHE A 170 -12.14 4.35 6.47
C PHE A 170 -11.85 5.82 6.14
N VAL A 171 -11.25 6.11 4.98
CA VAL A 171 -10.84 7.48 4.67
C VAL A 171 -11.99 8.41 4.22
N LYS A 172 -13.12 7.83 3.79
CA LYS A 172 -14.34 8.58 3.42
C LYS A 172 -15.45 8.51 4.47
N GLY A 173 -15.47 7.48 5.31
CA GLY A 173 -16.53 7.21 6.28
C GLY A 173 -16.40 7.91 7.63
N GLY A 174 -15.64 9.02 7.71
CA GLY A 174 -15.42 9.78 8.94
C GLY A 174 -14.44 9.13 9.93
N PHE A 175 -13.88 7.95 9.63
CA PHE A 175 -12.81 7.39 10.46
C PHE A 175 -11.51 8.17 10.35
N ALA A 176 -11.25 8.83 9.21
CA ALA A 176 -10.11 9.72 9.04
C ALA A 176 -10.41 11.18 9.47
N ASP A 177 -11.50 11.40 10.20
CA ASP A 177 -11.85 12.72 10.71
C ASP A 177 -10.80 13.21 11.70
N LEU A 178 -10.23 14.38 11.39
CA LEU A 178 -9.17 15.00 12.20
C LEU A 178 -9.59 15.28 13.65
N ARG A 179 -10.89 15.33 13.94
CA ARG A 179 -11.40 15.44 15.32
C ARG A 179 -11.08 14.21 16.15
N GLY A 180 -10.91 13.03 15.54
CA GLY A 180 -10.52 11.78 16.21
C GLY A 180 -9.04 11.64 16.51
N VAL A 181 -8.19 12.56 16.03
CA VAL A 181 -6.73 12.50 16.13
C VAL A 181 -6.22 12.35 17.56
N HIS A 182 -6.89 12.98 18.54
CA HIS A 182 -6.57 12.85 19.96
C HIS A 182 -6.64 11.39 20.45
N THR A 183 -7.57 10.58 19.91
CA THR A 183 -7.70 9.15 20.26
C THR A 183 -6.59 8.31 19.60
N TRP A 184 -6.10 8.73 18.44
CA TRP A 184 -5.06 8.00 17.69
C TRP A 184 -3.68 8.24 18.29
N ASN A 185 -3.41 9.48 18.71
CA ASN A 185 -2.11 9.92 19.20
C ASN A 185 -1.79 9.43 20.62
N ALA A 186 -2.80 9.32 21.50
CA ALA A 186 -2.58 8.97 22.91
C ALA A 186 -2.03 7.54 23.13
N ASN A 187 -2.27 6.60 22.22
CA ASN A 187 -1.92 5.20 22.42
C ASN A 187 -0.50 4.82 21.95
N PHE A 188 0.21 5.72 21.24
CA PHE A 188 1.47 5.38 20.57
C PHE A 188 2.70 5.48 21.49
N VAL A 189 2.70 6.39 22.47
CA VAL A 189 3.92 6.71 23.23
C VAL A 189 3.97 5.96 24.56
N ARG A 190 4.52 4.73 24.53
CA ARG A 190 4.87 3.97 25.74
C ARG A 190 6.24 4.35 26.33
N ASN A 191 7.04 5.15 25.61
CA ASN A 191 8.37 5.58 26.03
C ASN A 191 8.29 6.97 26.67
N THR A 192 8.53 7.03 27.98
CA THR A 192 8.41 8.23 28.82
C THR A 192 9.36 9.36 28.42
N GLN A 193 10.46 9.10 27.71
CA GLN A 193 11.44 10.13 27.34
C GLN A 193 10.98 11.06 26.21
N VAL A 194 10.06 10.59 25.35
CA VAL A 194 9.51 11.37 24.23
C VAL A 194 8.03 11.70 24.42
N ALA A 195 7.36 11.03 25.37
CA ALA A 195 5.95 11.26 25.72
C ALA A 195 5.63 12.74 25.93
N SER A 196 6.39 13.44 26.77
CA SER A 196 6.09 14.83 27.09
C SER A 196 6.23 15.79 25.89
N LYS A 197 7.14 15.49 24.94
CA LYS A 197 7.29 16.30 23.72
C LYS A 197 6.13 16.04 22.76
N TYR A 198 5.74 14.78 22.64
CA TYR A 198 4.63 14.36 21.80
C TYR A 198 3.28 14.87 22.33
N GLU A 199 3.04 14.79 23.63
CA GLU A 199 1.84 15.32 24.30
C GLU A 199 1.69 16.83 24.07
N LYS A 200 2.79 17.59 24.17
CA LYS A 200 2.78 19.03 23.87
C LYS A 200 2.37 19.31 22.41
N LEU A 201 2.97 18.58 21.47
CA LEU A 201 2.66 18.72 20.04
C LEU A 201 1.22 18.32 19.73
N ALA A 202 0.72 17.22 20.31
CA ALA A 202 -0.67 16.81 20.17
C ALA A 202 -1.63 17.89 20.68
N ALA A 203 -1.35 18.45 21.87
CA ALA A 203 -2.17 19.53 22.42
C ALA A 203 -2.12 20.82 21.58
N GLU A 204 -1.00 21.10 20.91
CA GLU A 204 -0.89 22.22 19.94
C GLU A 204 -1.75 22.00 18.69
N ILE A 205 -1.70 20.79 18.13
CA ILE A 205 -2.54 20.38 17.01
C ILE A 205 -4.02 20.49 17.38
N ASP A 206 -4.41 20.02 18.56
CA ASP A 206 -5.80 20.10 19.04
C ASP A 206 -6.30 21.54 19.13
N ARG A 207 -5.48 22.46 19.65
CA ARG A 207 -5.82 23.90 19.69
C ARG A 207 -5.96 24.49 18.29
N ALA A 208 -5.09 24.13 17.37
CA ALA A 208 -5.15 24.60 15.99
C ALA A 208 -6.42 24.11 15.27
N LEU A 209 -6.79 22.84 15.46
CA LEU A 209 -8.04 22.28 14.92
C LEU A 209 -9.27 22.97 15.52
N ALA A 210 -9.29 23.18 16.83
CA ALA A 210 -10.38 23.91 17.50
C ALA A 210 -10.52 25.35 16.98
N PHE A 211 -9.39 26.02 16.72
CA PHE A 211 -9.37 27.35 16.12
C PHE A 211 -9.93 27.35 14.69
N MET A 212 -9.52 26.41 13.83
CA MET A 212 -10.05 26.28 12.46
C MET A 212 -11.57 26.11 12.46
N VAL A 213 -12.10 25.26 13.36
CA VAL A 213 -13.55 25.07 13.53
C VAL A 213 -14.22 26.35 14.01
N ALA A 214 -13.64 27.07 14.98
CA ALA A 214 -14.17 28.34 15.46
C ALA A 214 -14.19 29.44 14.38
N CYS A 215 -13.26 29.41 13.42
CA CYS A 215 -13.24 30.29 12.25
C CYS A 215 -14.23 29.88 11.14
N GLY A 216 -15.00 28.79 11.33
CA GLY A 216 -16.01 28.35 10.37
C GLY A 216 -15.46 27.51 9.22
N VAL A 217 -14.25 26.94 9.33
CA VAL A 217 -13.79 25.93 8.37
C VAL A 217 -14.73 24.72 8.45
N GLY A 218 -15.40 24.43 7.34
CA GLY A 218 -16.42 23.39 7.27
C GLY A 218 -15.89 22.01 7.67
N VAL A 219 -16.66 21.30 8.48
CA VAL A 219 -16.32 19.98 9.02
C VAL A 219 -16.07 18.94 7.92
N GLU A 220 -16.72 19.10 6.76
CA GLU A 220 -16.55 18.23 5.59
C GLU A 220 -15.14 18.29 5.00
N ALA A 221 -14.50 19.47 5.02
CA ALA A 221 -13.13 19.65 4.54
C ALA A 221 -12.09 18.94 5.45
N LEU A 222 -12.48 18.59 6.68
CA LEU A 222 -11.65 17.88 7.66
C LEU A 222 -12.02 16.39 7.78
N GLY A 223 -13.13 15.97 7.14
CA GLY A 223 -13.71 14.62 7.29
C GLY A 223 -13.34 13.64 6.17
N THR A 224 -12.79 14.12 5.06
CA THR A 224 -12.33 13.28 3.95
C THR A 224 -10.82 13.40 3.79
N VAL A 225 -10.15 12.26 3.63
CA VAL A 225 -8.70 12.20 3.46
C VAL A 225 -8.35 11.46 2.19
N ASP A 226 -7.57 12.11 1.33
CA ASP A 226 -6.96 11.44 0.19
C ASP A 226 -5.86 10.49 0.67
N PHE A 227 -5.96 9.23 0.24
CA PHE A 227 -5.03 8.18 0.57
C PHE A 227 -4.83 7.26 -0.64
N TYR A 228 -3.57 7.07 -1.04
CA TYR A 228 -3.21 6.28 -2.22
C TYR A 228 -2.55 4.97 -1.82
N SER A 229 -2.64 3.97 -2.71
CA SER A 229 -1.90 2.72 -2.58
C SER A 229 -0.67 2.75 -3.49
N SER A 230 0.36 2.01 -3.08
CA SER A 230 1.58 1.79 -3.82
C SER A 230 2.16 0.43 -3.47
N HIS A 231 2.88 -0.15 -4.40
CA HIS A 231 3.70 -1.33 -4.20
C HIS A 231 4.89 -1.31 -5.16
N GLU A 232 5.86 -2.17 -4.90
CA GLU A 232 6.93 -2.44 -5.85
C GLU A 232 6.37 -3.24 -7.05
N ALA A 233 6.42 -2.64 -8.25
CA ALA A 233 5.99 -3.25 -9.51
C ALA A 233 6.95 -4.36 -9.98
N LEU A 234 7.03 -5.44 -9.20
CA LEU A 234 8.02 -6.51 -9.35
C LEU A 234 7.53 -7.63 -10.28
N LEU A 235 6.26 -8.04 -10.16
CA LEU A 235 5.73 -9.20 -10.88
C LEU A 235 5.07 -8.76 -12.18
N LEU A 236 5.81 -8.78 -13.28
CA LEU A 236 5.37 -8.18 -14.55
C LEU A 236 4.09 -8.81 -15.10
N GLU A 237 3.87 -10.11 -14.85
CA GLU A 237 2.63 -10.80 -15.22
C GLU A 237 1.40 -10.21 -14.50
N TYR A 238 1.56 -9.79 -13.24
CA TYR A 238 0.51 -9.15 -12.46
C TYR A 238 0.28 -7.70 -12.92
N GLU A 239 1.36 -6.92 -12.99
CA GLU A 239 1.28 -5.50 -13.35
C GLU A 239 0.69 -5.31 -14.74
N ARG A 240 1.14 -6.11 -15.70
CA ARG A 240 0.66 -5.99 -17.08
C ARG A 240 -0.79 -6.44 -17.21
N ALA A 241 -1.21 -7.50 -16.52
CA ALA A 241 -2.60 -7.93 -16.53
C ALA A 241 -3.52 -6.84 -15.96
N LEU A 242 -3.04 -6.05 -14.99
CA LEU A 242 -3.82 -4.98 -14.38
C LEU A 242 -3.66 -3.59 -15.04
N THR A 243 -2.84 -3.46 -16.08
CA THR A 243 -2.70 -2.20 -16.81
C THR A 243 -3.86 -2.01 -17.80
N ARG A 244 -4.59 -0.89 -17.69
CA ARG A 244 -5.71 -0.53 -18.58
C ARG A 244 -5.41 0.72 -19.39
N ILE A 245 -6.11 0.88 -20.51
CA ILE A 245 -6.19 2.13 -21.24
C ILE A 245 -7.41 2.87 -20.69
N ASP A 246 -7.25 4.15 -20.35
CA ASP A 246 -8.35 4.99 -19.90
C ASP A 246 -9.45 5.07 -20.98
N SER A 247 -10.71 5.11 -20.55
CA SER A 247 -11.89 5.11 -21.43
C SER A 247 -12.24 6.51 -21.91
#